data_AF-A0A8H6U341-F1
#
_entry.id   AF-A0A8H6U341-F1
#
_cell.length_a   1.000
_cell.length_b   1.000
_cell.length_c   1.000
_cell.angle_alpha   90.00
_cell.angle_beta   90.00
_cell.angle_gamma   90.00
#
_symmetry.space_group_name_H-M   'P 1'
#
loop_
_entity.id
_entity.type
_entity.pdbx_description
1 polymer ?
#
loop_
_entity_poly.entity_id
_entity_poly.type
_entity_poly.pdbx_seq_one_letter_code
_entity_poly.pdbx_strand_id
1 'polypeptide(L)'
;MKPDVLPRFTRESTRIHFIDNLRSTIIALVILHHSALPFAGIPVWPWQPANPVSKTTLSASILEMFVAINMAWFMGWLFLFAAHFSALAVEKKTWQAFVRDRLKRLGVPILAWALIGEPMVMVLVRMDRGRPVWPRVQRYLQRLHLDALRNHVWFVALLLVFDIVHVTVKKLLPSAMAKIPVPSSAQQYRAAAFFGITGVIVCSFFVRCWFPVGYLLPVLSMQPAYATQYIFAYTVGTSLAKIQPYLLVANPARRLGVVLLCAALSIPVLYHAAAQFGVEVPHSPWVSGMSVFAAFHAIWTELCFYFVGTALFALFHNWPRTQRQWGMTARFSYAAYLLHSLVVIVLQIFVERGTSLELPGLVNAVLYHPYDPDDPIPSLCVFGALLSPEIVPHLEELRLEGRLHEKDYRILAKVLYQRFRPPSSGLATVLIQQRHEMHPNGPSTWPDDLTSAELSRLGAQGLNLRKT
;
A
#
# COMPACT_ATOMS: atom_id res chain seq x y z
N MET A 1 24.38 -26.81 30.18
CA MET A 1 24.46 -25.33 30.18
C MET A 1 23.08 -24.78 30.42
N LYS A 2 22.86 -24.09 31.55
CA LYS A 2 21.66 -23.27 31.72
C LYS A 2 21.69 -22.20 30.61
N PRO A 3 20.61 -21.96 29.85
CA PRO A 3 20.59 -20.85 28.91
C PRO A 3 20.81 -19.59 29.74
N ASP A 4 21.89 -18.86 29.45
CA ASP A 4 22.11 -17.55 30.01
C ASP A 4 20.82 -16.77 29.88
N VAL A 5 20.24 -16.43 31.02
CA VAL A 5 19.05 -15.59 31.09
C VAL A 5 19.49 -14.27 30.51
N LEU A 6 19.21 -14.09 29.21
CA LEU A 6 19.32 -12.80 28.53
C LEU A 6 18.81 -11.73 29.49
N PRO A 7 19.53 -10.61 29.67
CA PRO A 7 19.16 -9.62 30.65
C PRO A 7 17.68 -9.27 30.44
N ARG A 8 16.84 -9.70 31.40
CA ARG A 8 15.46 -9.24 31.48
C ARG A 8 15.53 -7.72 31.58
N PHE A 9 14.57 -7.03 31.00
CA PHE A 9 14.43 -5.58 30.94
C PHE A 9 14.39 -4.91 32.33
N THR A 10 15.49 -4.95 33.08
CA THR A 10 15.58 -4.40 34.42
C THR A 10 16.77 -3.47 34.51
N ARG A 11 16.43 -2.17 34.46
CA ARG A 11 17.03 -1.07 35.22
C ARG A 11 18.56 -1.03 35.30
N GLU A 12 19.18 -0.28 34.38
CA GLU A 12 19.90 1.00 34.62
C GLU A 12 20.89 1.31 33.47
N SER A 13 20.77 2.51 32.89
CA SER A 13 21.67 3.18 31.93
C SER A 13 21.90 2.65 30.49
N THR A 14 21.77 1.37 30.15
CA THR A 14 22.11 0.92 28.78
C THR A 14 20.89 0.88 27.85
N ARG A 15 20.67 1.96 27.10
CA ARG A 15 19.67 2.01 26.02
C ARG A 15 19.96 0.90 25.00
N ILE A 16 18.97 0.07 24.69
CA ILE A 16 19.10 -1.00 23.70
C ILE A 16 19.11 -0.38 22.30
N HIS A 17 20.30 -0.07 21.80
CA HIS A 17 20.46 0.69 20.56
C HIS A 17 19.93 -0.03 19.32
N PHE A 18 19.93 -1.37 19.28
CA PHE A 18 19.51 -2.08 18.07
C PHE A 18 18.03 -1.90 17.75
N ILE A 19 17.14 -1.77 18.75
CA ILE A 19 15.72 -1.52 18.51
C ILE A 19 15.51 -0.12 17.93
N ASP A 20 16.21 0.87 18.49
CA ASP A 20 16.18 2.24 17.98
C ASP A 20 16.74 2.33 16.56
N ASN A 21 17.83 1.61 16.28
CA ASN A 21 18.46 1.56 14.97
C ASN A 21 17.55 0.84 13.96
N LEU A 22 16.95 -0.29 14.32
CA LEU A 22 16.01 -1.01 13.47
C LEU A 22 14.78 -0.16 13.16
N ARG A 23 14.20 0.51 14.16
CA ARG A 23 13.10 1.46 13.94
C ARG A 23 13.53 2.56 12.97
N SER A 24 14.73 3.12 13.14
CA SER A 24 15.25 4.17 12.26
C SER A 24 15.47 3.68 10.83
N THR A 25 15.98 2.45 10.65
CA THR A 25 16.10 1.81 9.34
C THR A 25 14.73 1.57 8.70
N ILE A 26 13.72 1.17 9.48
CA ILE A 26 12.36 1.04 8.96
C ILE A 26 11.82 2.41 8.50
N ILE A 27 12.07 3.50 9.25
CA ILE A 27 11.69 4.84 8.77
C ILE A 27 12.43 5.20 7.48
N ALA A 28 13.71 4.87 7.35
CA ALA A 28 14.42 5.08 6.08
C ALA A 28 13.78 4.26 4.93
N LEU A 29 13.34 3.03 5.19
CA LEU A 29 12.61 2.23 4.22
C LEU A 29 11.25 2.83 3.85
N VAL A 30 10.53 3.47 4.79
CA VAL A 30 9.30 4.24 4.49
C VAL A 30 9.60 5.35 3.48
N ILE A 31 10.68 6.09 3.68
CA ILE A 31 11.10 7.17 2.77
C ILE A 31 11.41 6.60 1.39
N LEU A 32 12.23 5.55 1.32
CA LEU A 32 12.58 4.89 0.06
C LEU A 32 11.36 4.29 -0.65
N HIS A 33 10.42 3.70 0.11
CA HIS A 33 9.16 3.18 -0.41
C HIS A 33 8.37 4.29 -1.11
N HIS A 34 8.19 5.45 -0.45
CA HIS A 34 7.47 6.58 -1.04
C HIS A 34 8.23 7.24 -2.20
N SER A 35 9.57 7.20 -2.18
CA SER A 35 10.39 7.61 -3.33
C SER A 35 10.16 6.71 -4.55
N ALA A 36 9.96 5.40 -4.34
CA ALA A 36 9.79 4.42 -5.41
C ALA A 36 8.37 4.40 -6.02
N LEU A 37 7.33 4.73 -5.26
CA LEU A 37 5.92 4.60 -5.68
C LEU A 37 5.60 5.18 -7.08
N PRO A 38 6.02 6.41 -7.45
CA PRO A 38 5.68 6.96 -8.75
C PRO A 38 6.37 6.24 -9.91
N PHE A 39 7.61 5.80 -9.69
CA PHE A 39 8.41 5.10 -10.70
C PHE A 39 8.06 3.61 -10.79
N ALA A 40 7.40 3.05 -9.77
CA ALA A 40 6.81 1.72 -9.78
C ALA A 40 5.44 1.67 -10.51
N GLY A 41 4.93 2.79 -11.01
CA GLY A 41 3.61 2.84 -11.67
C GLY A 41 2.43 2.61 -10.73
N ILE A 42 2.58 2.92 -9.43
CA ILE A 42 1.55 2.76 -8.40
C ILE A 42 0.95 4.15 -8.06
N PRO A 43 -0.27 4.47 -8.53
CA PRO A 43 -0.84 5.81 -8.49
C PRO A 43 -1.45 6.18 -7.12
N VAL A 44 -0.77 5.84 -6.03
CA VAL A 44 -1.22 6.13 -4.64
C VAL A 44 -0.43 7.26 -3.98
N TRP A 45 0.70 7.66 -4.58
CA TRP A 45 1.51 8.79 -4.11
C TRP A 45 0.98 10.12 -4.67
N PRO A 46 0.99 11.24 -3.91
CA PRO A 46 0.41 12.52 -4.34
C PRO A 46 1.01 13.09 -5.63
N TRP A 47 2.29 12.82 -5.87
CA TRP A 47 2.98 13.21 -7.09
C TRP A 47 3.18 12.00 -8.00
N GLN A 48 3.03 12.21 -9.31
CA GLN A 48 3.25 11.20 -10.35
C GLN A 48 4.00 11.86 -11.50
N PRO A 49 4.93 11.17 -12.19
CA PRO A 49 5.64 11.74 -13.33
C PRO A 49 4.68 12.11 -14.47
N ALA A 50 5.08 13.07 -15.30
CA ALA A 50 4.39 13.52 -16.51
C ALA A 50 4.21 12.37 -17.50
N ASN A 51 5.28 11.59 -17.66
CA ASN A 51 5.35 10.41 -18.49
C ASN A 51 5.40 9.20 -17.55
N PRO A 52 4.28 8.49 -17.34
CA PRO A 52 4.27 7.30 -16.51
C PRO A 52 5.24 6.26 -17.07
N VAL A 53 6.04 5.66 -16.19
CA VAL A 53 6.91 4.54 -16.56
C VAL A 53 6.03 3.39 -17.03
N SER A 54 6.37 2.77 -18.17
CA SER A 54 5.68 1.56 -18.60
C SER A 54 5.85 0.47 -17.54
N LYS A 55 4.72 -0.12 -17.10
CA LYS A 55 4.70 -1.24 -16.16
C LYS A 55 5.46 -2.46 -16.67
N THR A 56 5.76 -2.53 -17.97
CA THR A 56 6.50 -3.63 -18.60
C THR A 56 8.01 -3.50 -18.46
N THR A 57 8.53 -2.38 -17.95
CA THR A 57 9.98 -2.25 -17.73
C THR A 57 10.44 -3.07 -16.52
N LEU A 58 11.63 -3.68 -16.64
CA LEU A 58 12.24 -4.43 -15.54
C LEU A 58 12.46 -3.54 -14.30
N SER A 59 12.82 -2.28 -14.50
CA SER A 59 13.01 -1.31 -13.42
C SER A 59 11.72 -1.02 -12.66
N ALA A 60 10.58 -0.78 -13.34
CA ALA A 60 9.29 -0.61 -12.69
C ALA A 60 8.87 -1.86 -11.91
N SER A 61 9.11 -3.04 -12.47
CA SER A 61 8.79 -4.33 -11.82
C SER A 61 9.61 -4.58 -10.55
N ILE A 62 10.91 -4.24 -10.57
CA ILE A 62 11.78 -4.31 -9.38
C ILE A 62 11.31 -3.32 -8.31
N LEU A 63 10.95 -2.10 -8.69
CA LEU A 63 10.46 -1.09 -7.74
C LEU A 63 9.10 -1.47 -7.18
N GLU A 64 8.19 -2.03 -7.98
CA GLU A 64 6.91 -2.56 -7.52
C GLU A 64 7.12 -3.69 -6.51
N MET A 65 8.03 -4.63 -6.79
CA MET A 65 8.37 -5.70 -5.84
C MET A 65 8.96 -5.15 -4.55
N PHE A 66 9.85 -4.16 -4.63
CA PHE A 66 10.40 -3.46 -3.47
C PHE A 66 9.29 -2.82 -2.62
N VAL A 67 8.35 -2.11 -3.26
CA VAL A 67 7.19 -1.49 -2.61
C VAL A 67 6.31 -2.56 -1.95
N ALA A 68 6.00 -3.65 -2.66
CA ALA A 68 5.15 -4.74 -2.19
C ALA A 68 5.76 -5.45 -0.97
N ILE A 69 7.03 -5.84 -1.06
CA ILE A 69 7.73 -6.50 0.06
C ILE A 69 7.77 -5.56 1.25
N ASN A 70 8.14 -4.30 1.04
CA ASN A 70 8.13 -3.31 2.11
C ASN A 70 6.74 -3.27 2.78
N MET A 71 5.68 -3.01 2.01
CA MET A 71 4.31 -2.88 2.53
C MET A 71 3.87 -4.10 3.34
N ALA A 72 4.38 -5.28 3.00
CA ALA A 72 4.02 -6.53 3.66
C ALA A 72 4.48 -6.67 5.11
N TRP A 73 5.53 -5.95 5.55
CA TRP A 73 6.08 -6.16 6.90
C TRP A 73 6.34 -4.88 7.71
N PHE A 74 6.84 -3.79 7.10
CA PHE A 74 7.49 -2.74 7.89
C PHE A 74 6.50 -1.98 8.78
N MET A 75 5.27 -1.75 8.31
CA MET A 75 4.23 -1.09 9.11
C MET A 75 3.80 -1.94 10.30
N GLY A 76 3.62 -3.25 10.12
CA GLY A 76 3.35 -4.17 11.21
C GLY A 76 4.43 -4.11 12.28
N TRP A 77 5.71 -4.11 11.88
CA TRP A 77 6.83 -4.00 12.83
C TRP A 77 6.93 -2.65 13.53
N LEU A 78 6.59 -1.55 12.85
CA LEU A 78 6.46 -0.25 13.52
C LEU A 78 5.37 -0.27 14.60
N PHE A 79 4.20 -0.85 14.33
CA PHE A 79 3.15 -1.00 15.34
C PHE A 79 3.59 -1.89 16.50
N LEU A 80 4.30 -2.99 16.22
CA LEU A 80 4.86 -3.88 17.23
C LEU A 80 5.83 -3.16 18.17
N PHE A 81 6.77 -2.38 17.63
CA PHE A 81 7.70 -1.59 18.44
C PHE A 81 6.99 -0.46 19.20
N ALA A 82 6.05 0.22 18.55
CA ALA A 82 5.29 1.28 19.19
C ALA A 82 4.49 0.75 20.39
N ALA A 83 3.83 -0.40 20.25
CA ALA A 83 3.11 -1.07 21.31
C ALA A 83 4.00 -1.45 22.49
N HIS A 84 5.23 -1.91 22.24
CA HIS A 84 6.19 -2.21 23.30
C HIS A 84 6.47 -0.98 24.18
N PHE A 85 6.76 0.17 23.55
CA PHE A 85 7.01 1.41 24.28
C PHE A 85 5.73 1.98 24.93
N SER A 86 4.57 1.76 24.32
CA SER A 86 3.28 2.13 24.91
C SER A 86 2.94 1.31 26.14
N ALA A 87 3.10 -0.01 26.10
CA ALA A 87 2.89 -0.88 27.26
C ALA A 87 3.77 -0.46 28.45
N LEU A 88 5.06 -0.21 28.22
CA LEU A 88 5.99 0.29 29.24
C LEU A 88 5.61 1.68 29.78
N ALA A 89 5.08 2.56 28.93
CA ALA A 89 4.65 3.90 29.34
C ALA A 89 3.36 3.86 30.17
N VAL A 90 2.42 2.97 29.83
CA VAL A 90 1.16 2.78 30.58
C VAL A 90 1.43 2.20 31.96
N GLU A 91 2.46 1.38 32.16
CA GLU A 91 2.85 0.89 33.49
C GLU A 91 3.41 1.99 34.41
N LYS A 92 3.95 3.07 33.84
CA LYS A 92 4.64 4.13 34.59
C LYS A 92 3.81 5.39 34.80
N LYS A 93 2.64 5.50 34.16
CA LYS A 93 1.83 6.72 34.12
C LYS A 93 0.38 6.41 34.51
N THR A 94 -0.31 7.38 35.09
CA THR A 94 -1.77 7.33 35.17
C THR A 94 -2.39 7.38 33.77
N TRP A 95 -3.61 6.87 33.62
CA TRP A 95 -4.27 6.83 32.31
C TRP A 95 -4.46 8.24 31.71
N GLN A 96 -4.81 9.24 32.53
CA GLN A 96 -4.95 10.62 32.07
C GLN A 96 -3.61 11.18 31.58
N ALA A 97 -2.54 10.94 32.35
CA ALA A 97 -1.21 11.42 31.99
C ALA A 97 -0.68 10.75 30.71
N PHE A 98 -0.97 9.46 30.53
CA PHE A 98 -0.64 8.73 29.31
C PHE A 98 -1.38 9.28 28.09
N VAL A 99 -2.71 9.42 28.16
CA VAL A 99 -3.52 9.93 27.05
C VAL A 99 -3.12 11.37 26.69
N ARG A 100 -2.92 12.25 27.68
CA ARG A 100 -2.47 13.63 27.44
C ARG A 100 -1.10 13.68 26.76
N ASP A 101 -0.16 12.83 27.18
CA ASP A 101 1.17 12.73 26.56
C ASP A 101 1.07 12.24 25.11
N ARG A 102 0.22 11.25 24.83
CA ARG A 102 0.00 10.74 23.46
C ARG A 102 -0.69 11.75 22.55
N LEU A 103 -1.72 12.45 23.03
CA LEU A 103 -2.37 13.53 22.28
C LEU A 103 -1.39 14.65 21.94
N LYS A 104 -0.50 15.02 22.86
CA LYS A 104 0.53 16.03 22.59
C LYS A 104 1.60 15.54 21.60
N ARG A 105 2.06 14.29 21.73
CA ARG A 105 3.15 13.75 20.91
C ARG A 105 2.72 13.26 19.53
N LEU A 106 1.47 12.84 19.36
CA LEU A 106 0.94 12.27 18.13
C LEU A 106 -0.15 13.17 17.53
N GLY A 107 -1.12 13.60 18.35
CA GLY A 107 -2.25 14.42 17.90
C GLY A 107 -1.83 15.81 17.40
N VAL A 108 -0.97 16.52 18.14
CA VAL A 108 -0.49 17.86 17.70
C VAL A 108 0.27 17.77 16.37
N PRO A 109 1.23 16.85 16.16
CA PRO A 109 1.87 16.66 14.86
C PRO A 109 0.90 16.28 13.72
N ILE A 110 -0.12 15.46 13.99
CA ILE A 110 -1.16 15.13 13.00
C ILE A 110 -1.90 16.41 12.57
N LEU A 111 -2.33 17.24 13.53
CA LEU A 111 -3.02 18.50 13.23
C LEU A 111 -2.13 19.48 12.47
N ALA A 112 -0.87 19.61 12.89
CA ALA A 112 0.10 20.45 12.18
C ALA A 112 0.32 19.97 10.74
N TRP A 113 0.40 18.65 10.53
CA TRP A 113 0.49 18.08 9.18
C TRP A 113 -0.76 18.37 8.36
N ALA A 114 -1.95 18.11 8.90
CA ALA A 114 -3.21 18.32 8.21
C ALA A 114 -3.41 19.80 7.80
N LEU A 115 -3.03 20.74 8.66
CA LEU A 115 -3.24 22.17 8.41
C LEU A 115 -2.13 22.82 7.56
N ILE A 116 -0.92 22.26 7.56
CA ILE A 116 0.25 22.89 6.93
C ILE A 116 0.91 21.93 5.93
N GLY A 117 1.36 20.77 6.38
CA GLY A 117 2.12 19.82 5.57
C GLY A 117 1.35 19.33 4.33
N GLU A 118 0.10 18.91 4.51
CA GLU A 118 -0.74 18.41 3.42
C GLU A 118 -1.08 19.51 2.40
N PRO A 119 -1.52 20.72 2.80
CA PRO A 119 -1.63 21.85 1.87
C PRO A 119 -0.33 22.16 1.13
N MET A 120 0.83 22.12 1.79
CA MET A 120 2.13 22.34 1.13
C MET A 120 2.41 21.28 0.05
N VAL A 121 2.13 20.00 0.31
CA VAL A 121 2.22 18.95 -0.70
C VAL A 121 1.31 19.29 -1.90
N MET A 122 0.07 19.71 -1.66
CA MET A 122 -0.85 20.09 -2.74
C MET A 122 -0.34 21.27 -3.55
N VAL A 123 0.24 22.28 -2.89
CA VAL A 123 0.85 23.45 -3.55
C VAL A 123 1.99 22.99 -4.45
N LEU A 124 2.95 22.22 -3.93
CA LEU A 124 4.11 21.73 -4.69
C LEU A 124 3.68 20.95 -5.94
N VAL A 125 2.80 19.96 -5.77
CA VAL A 125 2.33 19.13 -6.89
C VAL A 125 1.54 19.94 -7.92
N ARG A 126 0.72 20.90 -7.48
CA ARG A 126 -0.08 21.71 -8.41
C ARG A 126 0.75 22.73 -9.17
N MET A 127 1.71 23.37 -8.49
CA MET A 127 2.66 24.30 -9.13
C MET A 127 3.51 23.58 -10.16
N ASP A 128 4.03 22.39 -9.83
CA ASP A 128 4.80 21.57 -10.76
C ASP A 128 4.00 21.25 -12.05
N ARG A 129 2.69 20.96 -11.89
CA ARG A 129 1.81 20.59 -13.00
C ARG A 129 1.14 21.78 -13.70
N GLY A 130 1.49 23.02 -13.36
CA GLY A 130 0.85 24.21 -13.92
C GLY A 130 -0.66 24.29 -13.66
N ARG A 131 -1.15 23.65 -12.59
CA ARG A 131 -2.58 23.57 -12.25
C ARG A 131 -2.95 24.59 -11.17
N PRO A 132 -4.20 25.10 -11.16
CA PRO A 132 -4.65 26.00 -10.11
C PRO A 132 -4.50 25.38 -8.71
N VAL A 133 -3.84 26.13 -7.81
CA VAL A 133 -3.53 25.72 -6.44
C VAL A 133 -4.73 25.97 -5.52
N TRP A 134 -5.22 27.22 -5.46
CA TRP A 134 -6.21 27.64 -4.48
C TRP A 134 -7.51 26.85 -4.48
N PRO A 135 -8.13 26.52 -5.64
CA PRO A 135 -9.35 25.71 -5.65
C PRO A 135 -9.16 24.32 -5.02
N ARG A 136 -7.95 23.75 -5.09
CA ARG A 136 -7.64 22.44 -4.50
C ARG A 136 -7.46 22.54 -2.99
N VAL A 137 -6.71 23.54 -2.53
CA VAL A 137 -6.51 23.79 -1.09
C VAL A 137 -7.84 24.11 -0.42
N GLN A 138 -8.67 24.97 -1.01
CA GLN A 138 -10.00 25.30 -0.49
C GLN A 138 -10.89 24.04 -0.37
N ARG A 139 -10.93 23.20 -1.41
CA ARG A 139 -11.68 21.94 -1.39
C ARG A 139 -11.17 20.98 -0.32
N TYR A 140 -9.86 20.94 -0.10
CA TYR A 140 -9.26 20.15 0.96
C TYR A 140 -9.68 20.65 2.34
N LEU A 141 -9.59 21.96 2.59
CA LEU A 141 -9.99 22.56 3.87
C LEU A 141 -11.49 22.36 4.16
N GLN A 142 -12.36 22.45 3.14
CA GLN A 142 -13.78 22.12 3.27
C GLN A 142 -14.03 20.65 3.63
N ARG A 143 -13.11 19.75 3.25
CA ARG A 143 -13.17 18.30 3.51
C ARG A 143 -12.17 17.84 4.57
N LEU A 144 -11.66 18.76 5.40
CA LEU A 144 -10.60 18.46 6.37
C LEU A 144 -11.00 17.30 7.29
N HIS A 145 -12.26 17.23 7.71
CA HIS A 145 -12.80 16.15 8.55
C HIS A 145 -12.70 14.74 7.92
N LEU A 146 -12.60 14.64 6.59
CA LEU A 146 -12.41 13.37 5.87
C LEU A 146 -10.96 13.13 5.44
N ASP A 147 -10.24 14.21 5.18
CA ASP A 147 -8.98 14.18 4.45
C ASP A 147 -7.74 14.48 5.32
N ALA A 148 -7.94 14.88 6.60
CA ALA A 148 -6.86 15.26 7.51
C ALA A 148 -5.82 14.16 7.76
N LEU A 149 -6.21 12.89 7.65
CA LEU A 149 -5.33 11.75 7.94
C LEU A 149 -4.78 11.07 6.67
N ARG A 150 -4.93 11.71 5.50
CA ARG A 150 -4.41 11.20 4.22
C ARG A 150 -2.89 11.10 4.19
N ASN A 151 -2.38 10.37 3.20
CA ASN A 151 -0.95 10.09 3.01
C ASN A 151 -0.37 9.39 4.23
N HIS A 152 0.93 9.52 4.50
CA HIS A 152 1.61 8.72 5.52
C HIS A 152 1.04 8.90 6.93
N VAL A 153 0.46 10.04 7.30
CA VAL A 153 0.07 10.33 8.70
C VAL A 153 -1.02 9.41 9.28
N TRP A 154 -1.71 8.62 8.47
CA TRP A 154 -2.66 7.60 8.94
C TRP A 154 -2.07 6.68 10.02
N PHE A 155 -0.78 6.35 9.93
CA PHE A 155 -0.12 5.47 10.90
C PHE A 155 -0.07 6.08 12.29
N VAL A 156 0.27 7.37 12.40
CA VAL A 156 0.36 8.08 13.67
C VAL A 156 -1.03 8.20 14.30
N ALA A 157 -2.06 8.41 13.46
CA ALA A 157 -3.44 8.47 13.90
C ALA A 157 -3.94 7.10 14.39
N LEU A 158 -3.68 6.03 13.62
CA LEU A 158 -4.04 4.67 14.03
C LEU A 158 -3.28 4.23 15.29
N LEU A 159 -2.01 4.63 15.43
CA LEU A 159 -1.24 4.38 16.65
C LEU A 159 -1.86 5.08 17.87
N LEU A 160 -2.32 6.33 17.71
CA LEU A 160 -3.03 7.04 18.78
C LEU A 160 -4.32 6.30 19.18
N VAL A 161 -5.07 5.77 18.20
CA VAL A 161 -6.24 4.93 18.46
C VAL A 161 -5.85 3.67 19.24
N PHE A 162 -4.83 2.93 18.80
CA PHE A 162 -4.36 1.74 19.49
C PHE A 162 -3.88 2.02 20.92
N ASP A 163 -3.19 3.14 21.14
CA ASP A 163 -2.76 3.58 22.46
C ASP A 163 -3.96 3.85 23.40
N ILE A 164 -4.97 4.56 22.90
CA ILE A 164 -6.19 4.88 23.66
C ILE A 164 -6.97 3.60 23.97
N VAL A 165 -7.16 2.72 22.99
CA VAL A 165 -7.82 1.42 23.18
C VAL A 165 -7.06 0.59 24.20
N HIS A 166 -5.73 0.49 24.09
CA HIS A 166 -4.90 -0.30 24.98
C HIS A 166 -5.03 0.15 26.45
N VAL A 167 -4.91 1.45 26.73
CA VAL A 167 -5.06 1.96 28.10
C VAL A 167 -6.49 1.80 28.62
N THR A 168 -7.48 1.91 27.73
CA THR A 168 -8.91 1.73 28.08
C THR A 168 -9.21 0.28 28.44
N VAL A 169 -8.77 -0.67 27.62
CA VAL A 169 -8.92 -2.11 27.90
C VAL A 169 -8.19 -2.48 29.20
N LYS A 170 -6.98 -1.95 29.43
CA LYS A 170 -6.25 -2.20 30.68
C LYS A 170 -6.98 -1.67 31.92
N LYS A 171 -7.68 -0.54 31.78
CA LYS A 171 -8.46 0.06 32.87
C LYS A 171 -9.78 -0.68 33.13
N LEU A 172 -10.51 -1.01 32.07
CA LEU A 172 -11.85 -1.59 32.17
C LEU A 172 -11.85 -3.11 32.34
N LEU A 173 -10.86 -3.80 31.80
CA LEU A 173 -10.77 -5.26 31.75
C LEU A 173 -9.40 -5.78 32.24
N PRO A 174 -8.89 -5.34 33.41
CA PRO A 174 -7.57 -5.72 33.90
C PRO A 174 -7.45 -7.25 34.08
N SER A 175 -8.50 -7.90 34.58
CA SER A 175 -8.53 -9.35 34.79
C SER A 175 -8.52 -10.13 33.47
N ALA A 176 -9.11 -9.59 32.40
CA ALA A 176 -9.07 -10.22 31.08
C ALA A 176 -7.66 -10.15 30.50
N MET A 177 -7.00 -8.98 30.61
CA MET A 177 -5.61 -8.82 30.16
C MET A 177 -4.64 -9.70 30.95
N ALA A 178 -4.84 -9.86 32.25
CA ALA A 178 -4.01 -10.72 33.09
C ALA A 178 -4.10 -12.21 32.70
N LYS A 179 -5.21 -12.64 32.09
CA LYS A 179 -5.43 -14.02 31.63
C LYS A 179 -4.81 -14.32 30.26
N ILE A 180 -4.38 -13.31 29.50
CA ILE A 180 -3.78 -13.53 28.18
C ILE A 180 -2.45 -14.26 28.37
N PRO A 181 -2.32 -15.53 27.91
CA PRO A 181 -1.11 -16.28 28.11
C PRO A 181 0.01 -15.68 27.26
N VAL A 182 1.13 -15.36 27.90
CA VAL A 182 2.36 -14.94 27.21
C VAL A 182 3.31 -16.13 27.18
N PRO A 183 3.83 -16.52 26.00
CA PRO A 183 4.76 -17.64 25.91
C PRO A 183 5.95 -17.52 26.87
N SER A 184 6.20 -18.56 27.66
CA SER A 184 7.33 -18.66 28.60
C SER A 184 8.35 -19.72 28.21
N SER A 185 8.16 -20.40 27.07
CA SER A 185 9.11 -21.35 26.49
C SER A 185 9.14 -21.25 24.97
N ALA A 186 10.22 -21.75 24.36
CA ALA A 186 10.35 -21.77 22.90
C ALA A 186 9.24 -22.58 22.22
N GLN A 187 8.79 -23.69 22.85
CA GLN A 187 7.69 -24.51 22.34
C GLN A 187 6.36 -23.75 22.36
N GLN A 188 6.04 -23.09 23.48
CA GLN A 188 4.85 -22.25 23.59
C GLN A 188 4.88 -21.10 22.59
N TYR A 189 6.04 -20.48 22.39
CA TYR A 189 6.19 -19.41 21.41
C TYR A 189 5.95 -19.91 19.99
N ARG A 190 6.52 -21.07 19.61
CA ARG A 190 6.31 -21.66 18.28
C ARG A 190 4.83 -21.98 18.03
N ALA A 191 4.15 -22.55 19.03
CA ALA A 191 2.72 -22.81 18.94
C ALA A 191 1.92 -21.51 18.80
N ALA A 192 2.18 -20.52 19.65
CA ALA A 192 1.52 -19.22 19.60
C ALA A 192 1.78 -18.47 18.28
N ALA A 193 3.01 -18.53 17.75
CA ALA A 193 3.35 -17.95 16.46
C ALA A 193 2.63 -18.68 15.32
N PHE A 194 2.58 -20.01 15.34
CA PHE A 194 1.88 -20.79 14.32
C PHE A 194 0.38 -20.46 14.29
N PHE A 195 -0.31 -20.55 15.43
CA PHE A 195 -1.75 -20.26 15.51
C PHE A 195 -2.04 -18.77 15.28
N GLY A 196 -1.18 -17.89 15.81
CA GLY A 196 -1.31 -16.45 15.65
C GLY A 196 -1.19 -16.03 14.19
N ILE A 197 -0.11 -16.41 13.50
CA ILE A 197 0.09 -16.07 12.08
C ILE A 197 -0.96 -16.74 11.21
N THR A 198 -1.34 -18.00 11.48
CA THR A 198 -2.44 -18.66 10.75
C THR A 198 -3.76 -17.89 10.92
N GLY A 199 -4.09 -17.48 12.14
CA GLY A 199 -5.27 -16.66 12.42
C GLY A 199 -5.24 -15.32 11.66
N VAL A 200 -4.08 -14.65 11.64
CA VAL A 200 -3.91 -13.40 10.88
C VAL A 200 -4.08 -13.64 9.38
N ILE A 201 -3.52 -14.72 8.81
CA ILE A 201 -3.70 -15.07 7.39
C ILE A 201 -5.19 -15.22 7.06
N VAL A 202 -5.92 -16.01 7.86
CA VAL A 202 -7.35 -16.27 7.64
C VAL A 202 -8.16 -14.97 7.75
N CYS A 203 -7.94 -14.19 8.80
CA CYS A 203 -8.62 -12.91 8.98
C CYS A 203 -8.27 -11.90 7.88
N SER A 204 -7.00 -11.78 7.48
CA SER A 204 -6.56 -10.91 6.38
C SER A 204 -7.21 -11.32 5.05
N PHE A 205 -7.33 -12.63 4.77
CA PHE A 205 -8.04 -13.12 3.58
C PHE A 205 -9.50 -12.66 3.56
N PHE A 206 -10.26 -12.88 4.63
CA PHE A 206 -11.67 -12.47 4.69
C PHE A 206 -11.85 -10.96 4.65
N VAL A 207 -11.00 -10.19 5.35
CA VAL A 207 -11.03 -8.72 5.29
C VAL A 207 -10.77 -8.24 3.85
N ARG A 208 -9.83 -8.86 3.13
CA ARG A 208 -9.52 -8.51 1.72
C ARG A 208 -10.61 -8.87 0.74
N CYS A 209 -11.44 -9.87 1.06
CA CYS A 209 -12.63 -10.18 0.24
C CYS A 209 -13.60 -9.00 0.19
N TRP A 210 -13.72 -8.23 1.29
CA TRP A 210 -14.63 -7.08 1.40
C TRP A 210 -13.94 -5.73 1.15
N PHE A 211 -12.68 -5.62 1.58
CA PHE A 211 -11.86 -4.43 1.46
C PHE A 211 -10.56 -4.77 0.70
N PRO A 212 -10.59 -4.74 -0.63
CA PRO A 212 -9.44 -5.11 -1.42
C PRO A 212 -8.24 -4.20 -1.15
N VAL A 213 -7.05 -4.72 -1.44
CA VAL A 213 -5.80 -3.97 -1.33
C VAL A 213 -5.94 -2.67 -2.09
N GLY A 214 -5.59 -1.57 -1.43
CA GLY A 214 -5.65 -0.20 -1.91
C GLY A 214 -6.98 0.52 -1.63
N TYR A 215 -8.05 -0.18 -1.23
CA TYR A 215 -9.24 0.50 -0.71
C TYR A 215 -8.85 1.31 0.53
N LEU A 216 -9.10 2.62 0.52
CA LEU A 216 -8.80 3.52 1.63
C LEU A 216 -10.07 3.76 2.45
N LEU A 217 -10.00 3.54 3.75
CA LEU A 217 -11.10 3.91 4.63
C LEU A 217 -11.31 5.43 4.61
N PRO A 218 -12.56 5.90 4.50
CA PRO A 218 -12.89 7.29 4.77
C PRO A 218 -12.36 7.72 6.14
N VAL A 219 -11.96 8.97 6.27
CA VAL A 219 -11.37 9.57 7.50
C VAL A 219 -9.96 9.07 7.79
N LEU A 220 -9.77 7.78 8.10
CA LEU A 220 -8.48 7.25 8.53
C LEU A 220 -7.47 7.11 7.39
N SER A 221 -7.92 7.01 6.15
CA SER A 221 -7.07 6.92 4.94
C SER A 221 -6.04 5.79 4.99
N MET A 222 -6.31 4.73 5.75
CA MET A 222 -5.53 3.49 5.78
C MET A 222 -6.24 2.39 5.00
N GLN A 223 -5.49 1.37 4.59
CA GLN A 223 -6.02 0.22 3.87
C GLN A 223 -6.46 -0.89 4.84
N PRO A 224 -7.76 -1.25 4.93
CA PRO A 224 -8.23 -2.32 5.81
C PRO A 224 -7.58 -3.67 5.54
N ALA A 225 -7.15 -3.90 4.30
CA ALA A 225 -6.44 -5.11 3.87
C ALA A 225 -5.23 -5.49 4.74
N TYR A 226 -4.69 -4.54 5.52
CA TYR A 226 -3.57 -4.76 6.45
C TYR A 226 -3.95 -4.55 7.92
N ALA A 227 -5.20 -4.18 8.23
CA ALA A 227 -5.64 -3.85 9.58
C ALA A 227 -5.47 -5.04 10.54
N THR A 228 -5.78 -6.26 10.10
CA THR A 228 -5.59 -7.49 10.88
C THR A 228 -4.14 -7.64 11.35
N GLN A 229 -3.19 -7.47 10.43
CA GLN A 229 -1.76 -7.52 10.75
C GLN A 229 -1.39 -6.44 11.77
N TYR A 230 -1.87 -5.21 11.60
CA TYR A 230 -1.54 -4.11 12.49
C TYR A 230 -2.09 -4.30 13.91
N ILE A 231 -3.32 -4.79 14.03
CA ILE A 231 -3.94 -5.13 15.32
C ILE A 231 -3.17 -6.26 16.00
N PHE A 232 -2.83 -7.31 15.25
CA PHE A 232 -2.04 -8.43 15.76
C PHE A 232 -0.64 -7.97 16.21
N ALA A 233 0.06 -7.22 15.38
CA ALA A 233 1.40 -6.74 15.65
C ALA A 233 1.45 -5.81 16.87
N TYR A 234 0.48 -4.89 17.00
CA TYR A 234 0.35 -4.04 18.18
C TYR A 234 0.08 -4.90 19.43
N THR A 235 -0.85 -5.85 19.36
CA THR A 235 -1.20 -6.73 20.48
C THR A 235 -0.01 -7.54 20.97
N VAL A 236 0.70 -8.22 20.05
CA VAL A 236 1.91 -8.99 20.35
C VAL A 236 3.03 -8.08 20.88
N GLY A 237 3.16 -6.87 20.33
CA GLY A 237 4.16 -5.89 20.73
C GLY A 237 4.07 -5.45 22.18
N THR A 238 2.87 -5.46 22.79
CA THR A 238 2.70 -5.20 24.24
C THR A 238 3.49 -6.18 25.12
N SER A 239 3.74 -7.38 24.61
CA SER A 239 4.49 -8.45 25.29
C SER A 239 5.89 -8.67 24.72
N LEU A 240 6.39 -7.76 23.85
CA LEU A 240 7.68 -7.89 23.16
C LEU A 240 8.83 -8.21 24.12
N ALA A 241 8.83 -7.57 25.30
CA ALA A 241 9.86 -7.78 26.31
C ALA A 241 9.98 -9.23 26.80
N LYS A 242 8.86 -9.96 26.82
CA LYS A 242 8.81 -11.36 27.27
C LYS A 242 9.14 -12.32 26.13
N ILE A 243 8.72 -12.00 24.91
CA ILE A 243 8.87 -12.89 23.75
C ILE A 243 10.18 -12.69 22.97
N GLN A 244 10.91 -11.58 23.17
CA GLN A 244 12.13 -11.25 22.44
C GLN A 244 13.13 -12.42 22.31
N PRO A 245 13.45 -13.19 23.36
CA PRO A 245 14.38 -14.31 23.26
C PRO A 245 14.00 -15.32 22.17
N TYR A 246 12.69 -15.49 21.93
CA TYR A 246 12.16 -16.45 20.97
C TYR A 246 12.01 -15.89 19.54
N LEU A 247 12.15 -14.57 19.37
CA LEU A 247 12.22 -13.92 18.06
C LEU A 247 13.60 -14.07 17.41
N LEU A 248 14.63 -14.46 18.17
CA LEU A 248 15.98 -14.63 17.68
C LEU A 248 16.08 -15.92 16.84
N VAL A 249 16.51 -15.75 15.60
CA VAL A 249 16.59 -16.84 14.62
C VAL A 249 18.05 -17.16 14.28
N ALA A 250 18.34 -18.44 14.05
CA ALA A 250 19.66 -18.86 13.57
C ALA A 250 19.92 -18.34 12.15
N ASN A 251 21.16 -17.92 11.88
CA ASN A 251 21.60 -17.43 10.57
C ASN A 251 20.67 -16.35 9.97
N PRO A 252 20.44 -15.22 10.67
CA PRO A 252 19.41 -14.25 10.28
C PRO A 252 19.64 -13.63 8.89
N ALA A 253 20.88 -13.40 8.48
CA ALA A 253 21.20 -12.89 7.14
C ALA A 253 20.81 -13.87 6.03
N ARG A 254 21.14 -15.17 6.18
CA ARG A 254 20.74 -16.22 5.23
C ARG A 254 19.22 -16.35 5.18
N ARG A 255 18.56 -16.35 6.33
CA ARG A 255 17.09 -16.42 6.39
C ARG A 255 16.44 -15.22 5.71
N LEU A 256 16.95 -14.01 5.94
CA LEU A 256 16.47 -12.81 5.25
C LEU A 256 16.63 -12.95 3.73
N GLY A 257 17.80 -13.36 3.25
CA GLY A 257 18.05 -13.55 1.82
C GLY A 257 17.11 -14.58 1.19
N VAL A 258 16.93 -15.74 1.83
CA VAL A 258 16.02 -16.79 1.34
C VAL A 258 14.57 -16.29 1.32
N VAL A 259 14.10 -15.64 2.38
CA VAL A 259 12.71 -15.16 2.47
C VAL A 259 12.45 -14.07 1.42
N LEU A 260 13.38 -13.13 1.22
CA LEU A 260 13.26 -12.10 0.20
C LEU A 260 13.28 -12.70 -1.21
N LEU A 261 14.14 -13.70 -1.46
CA LEU A 261 14.17 -14.41 -2.74
C LEU A 261 12.85 -15.15 -3.00
N CYS A 262 12.35 -15.91 -2.03
CA CYS A 262 11.06 -16.61 -2.14
C CYS A 262 9.92 -15.62 -2.35
N ALA A 263 9.89 -14.51 -1.59
CA ALA A 263 8.88 -13.47 -1.74
C ALA A 263 8.92 -12.86 -3.16
N ALA A 264 10.11 -12.50 -3.64
CA ALA A 264 10.30 -11.90 -4.96
C ALA A 264 9.92 -12.84 -6.12
N LEU A 265 10.23 -14.13 -6.01
CA LEU A 265 9.93 -15.11 -7.07
C LEU A 265 8.48 -15.60 -7.05
N SER A 266 7.83 -15.63 -5.88
CA SER A 266 6.49 -16.21 -5.75
C SER A 266 5.41 -15.51 -6.57
N ILE A 267 5.49 -14.18 -6.74
CA ILE A 267 4.51 -13.41 -7.52
C ILE A 267 4.65 -13.69 -9.03
N PRO A 268 5.84 -13.56 -9.66
CA PRO A 268 6.04 -13.95 -11.05
C PRO A 268 5.69 -15.42 -11.33
N VAL A 269 6.06 -16.33 -10.43
CA VAL A 269 5.74 -17.76 -10.58
C VAL A 269 4.23 -17.99 -10.55
N LEU A 270 3.50 -17.32 -9.65
CA LEU A 270 2.03 -17.40 -9.61
C LEU A 270 1.39 -16.89 -10.90
N TYR A 271 1.84 -15.74 -11.40
CA TYR A 271 1.32 -15.17 -12.65
C TYR A 271 1.63 -16.06 -13.86
N HIS A 272 2.85 -16.59 -13.94
CA HIS A 272 3.24 -17.53 -15.00
C HIS A 272 2.40 -18.80 -14.94
N ALA A 273 2.22 -19.39 -13.76
CA ALA A 273 1.38 -20.57 -13.58
C ALA A 273 -0.08 -20.29 -13.98
N ALA A 274 -0.66 -19.16 -13.53
CA ALA A 274 -2.01 -18.76 -13.91
C ALA A 274 -2.18 -18.70 -15.44
N ALA A 275 -1.21 -18.10 -16.15
CA ALA A 275 -1.22 -18.04 -17.60
C ALA A 275 -1.17 -19.43 -18.27
N GLN A 276 -0.34 -20.36 -17.75
CA GLN A 276 -0.26 -21.74 -18.28
C GLN A 276 -1.57 -22.53 -18.12
N PHE A 277 -2.34 -22.23 -17.07
CA PHE A 277 -3.64 -22.87 -16.82
C PHE A 277 -4.83 -22.08 -17.38
N GLY A 278 -4.60 -21.03 -18.18
CA GLY A 278 -5.66 -20.19 -18.73
C GLY A 278 -6.50 -19.47 -17.66
N VAL A 279 -5.96 -19.29 -16.45
CA VAL A 279 -6.62 -18.57 -15.36
C VAL A 279 -6.48 -17.09 -15.63
N GLU A 280 -7.61 -16.40 -15.82
CA GLU A 280 -7.62 -14.95 -15.93
C GLU A 280 -7.02 -14.33 -14.66
N VAL A 281 -5.91 -13.64 -14.89
CA VAL A 281 -5.22 -12.90 -13.86
C VAL A 281 -5.92 -11.56 -13.70
N PRO A 282 -6.29 -11.14 -12.46
CA PRO A 282 -6.84 -9.80 -12.26
C PRO A 282 -5.85 -8.74 -12.79
N HIS A 283 -6.30 -7.88 -13.71
CA HIS A 283 -5.51 -6.78 -14.33
C HIS A 283 -5.10 -5.67 -13.36
N SER A 284 -5.22 -5.94 -12.07
CA SER A 284 -5.33 -4.95 -11.05
C SER A 284 -4.65 -5.48 -9.77
N PRO A 285 -3.85 -4.63 -9.09
CA PRO A 285 -3.29 -4.96 -7.78
C PRO A 285 -4.38 -5.07 -6.68
N TRP A 286 -5.64 -4.76 -7.02
CA TRP A 286 -6.81 -4.82 -6.15
C TRP A 286 -7.33 -6.25 -6.12
N VAL A 287 -6.51 -7.15 -5.59
CA VAL A 287 -6.89 -8.55 -5.38
C VAL A 287 -8.10 -8.56 -4.44
N SER A 288 -9.27 -8.91 -4.99
CA SER A 288 -10.57 -8.85 -4.32
C SER A 288 -11.32 -10.17 -4.46
N GLY A 289 -12.37 -10.32 -3.65
CA GLY A 289 -13.23 -11.50 -3.67
C GLY A 289 -12.59 -12.78 -3.12
N MET A 290 -13.37 -13.86 -3.13
CA MET A 290 -12.93 -15.18 -2.69
C MET A 290 -12.10 -15.87 -3.80
N SER A 291 -10.90 -15.37 -4.05
CA SER A 291 -10.01 -15.86 -5.11
C SER A 291 -8.73 -16.50 -4.55
N VAL A 292 -8.13 -17.39 -5.35
CA VAL A 292 -6.80 -17.97 -5.05
C VAL A 292 -5.75 -16.87 -4.94
N PHE A 293 -5.85 -15.82 -5.74
CA PHE A 293 -4.98 -14.64 -5.64
C PHE A 293 -5.14 -13.93 -4.29
N ALA A 294 -6.36 -13.77 -3.77
CA ALA A 294 -6.59 -13.12 -2.48
C ALA A 294 -6.01 -13.95 -1.33
N ALA A 295 -6.18 -15.27 -1.39
CA ALA A 295 -5.61 -16.22 -0.43
C ALA A 295 -4.07 -16.19 -0.49
N PHE A 296 -3.49 -16.28 -1.69
CA PHE A 296 -2.05 -16.18 -1.90
C PHE A 296 -1.51 -14.85 -1.35
N HIS A 297 -2.13 -13.73 -1.70
CA HIS A 297 -1.67 -12.42 -1.24
C HIS A 297 -1.75 -12.31 0.29
N ALA A 298 -2.79 -12.86 0.94
CA ALA A 298 -2.90 -12.93 2.41
C ALA A 298 -1.75 -13.75 3.00
N ILE A 299 -1.53 -14.98 2.53
CA ILE A 299 -0.43 -15.83 2.97
C ILE A 299 0.91 -15.10 2.77
N TRP A 300 1.17 -14.61 1.56
CA TRP A 300 2.41 -13.95 1.18
C TRP A 300 2.71 -12.74 2.07
N THR A 301 1.70 -11.89 2.32
CA THR A 301 1.87 -10.69 3.17
C THR A 301 2.23 -11.09 4.60
N GLU A 302 1.45 -11.97 5.22
CA GLU A 302 1.64 -12.29 6.65
C GLU A 302 2.89 -13.14 6.90
N LEU A 303 3.28 -13.98 5.94
CA LEU A 303 4.56 -14.68 5.98
C LEU A 303 5.73 -13.71 5.83
N CYS A 304 5.65 -12.70 4.94
CA CYS A 304 6.65 -11.64 4.88
C CYS A 304 6.75 -10.89 6.21
N PHE A 305 5.62 -10.48 6.80
CA PHE A 305 5.54 -9.85 8.12
C PHE A 305 6.30 -10.66 9.18
N TYR A 306 6.03 -11.96 9.28
CA TYR A 306 6.67 -12.81 10.27
C TYR A 306 8.15 -13.07 9.96
N PHE A 307 8.48 -13.50 8.74
CA PHE A 307 9.80 -14.02 8.41
C PHE A 307 10.84 -12.92 8.13
N VAL A 308 10.49 -11.89 7.35
CA VAL A 308 11.40 -10.75 7.10
C VAL A 308 11.65 -10.00 8.41
N GLY A 309 10.57 -9.77 9.15
CA GLY A 309 10.60 -9.13 10.45
C GLY A 309 11.50 -9.80 11.47
N THR A 310 11.27 -11.10 11.74
CA THR A 310 12.08 -11.85 12.71
C THR A 310 13.54 -11.98 12.27
N ALA A 311 13.79 -12.11 10.95
CA ALA A 311 15.15 -12.12 10.42
C ALA A 311 15.87 -10.79 10.63
N LEU A 312 15.22 -9.65 10.35
CA LEU A 312 15.80 -8.33 10.58
C LEU A 312 15.98 -8.02 12.07
N PHE A 313 15.00 -8.39 12.90
CA PHE A 313 15.12 -8.26 14.35
C PHE A 313 16.33 -9.01 14.89
N ALA A 314 16.50 -10.27 14.51
CA ALA A 314 17.64 -11.08 14.91
C ALA A 314 18.96 -10.59 14.28
N LEU A 315 18.94 -10.09 13.04
CA LEU A 315 20.12 -9.52 12.38
C LEU A 315 20.62 -8.29 13.15
N PHE A 316 19.72 -7.36 13.47
CA PHE A 316 20.05 -6.16 14.25
C PHE A 316 20.46 -6.51 15.68
N HIS A 317 19.87 -7.55 16.26
CA HIS A 317 20.28 -8.05 17.56
C HIS A 317 21.71 -8.62 17.52
N ASN A 318 22.09 -9.36 16.50
CA ASN A 318 23.35 -10.11 16.48
C ASN A 318 24.54 -9.35 15.87
N TRP A 319 24.29 -8.26 15.12
CA TRP A 319 25.37 -7.54 14.44
C TRP A 319 25.97 -6.45 15.34
N PRO A 320 27.29 -6.46 15.66
CA PRO A 320 27.87 -5.48 16.57
C PRO A 320 27.70 -4.01 16.14
N ARG A 321 27.57 -3.73 14.84
CA ARG A 321 27.36 -2.36 14.33
C ARG A 321 25.98 -1.81 14.68
N THR A 322 24.94 -2.64 14.69
CA THR A 322 23.57 -2.24 15.01
C THR A 322 23.33 -2.15 16.51
N GLN A 323 24.23 -2.69 17.34
CA GLN A 323 24.22 -2.52 18.81
C GLN A 323 24.84 -1.20 19.28
N ARG A 324 25.49 -0.44 18.39
CA ARG A 324 26.09 0.87 18.72
C ARG A 324 25.07 1.99 18.58
N GLN A 325 25.27 3.09 19.30
CA GLN A 325 24.48 4.30 19.11
C GLN A 325 24.81 4.93 17.74
N TRP A 326 23.84 5.02 16.82
CA TRP A 326 23.99 5.71 15.53
C TRP A 326 23.77 7.23 15.63
N GLY A 327 24.22 7.84 16.72
CA GLY A 327 24.10 9.28 16.97
C GLY A 327 22.64 9.75 17.07
N MET A 328 22.25 10.68 16.19
CA MET A 328 20.95 11.38 16.24
C MET A 328 19.86 10.74 15.37
N THR A 329 20.17 9.67 14.63
CA THR A 329 19.22 9.01 13.70
C THR A 329 17.91 8.62 14.39
N ALA A 330 18.01 7.97 15.55
CA ALA A 330 16.84 7.60 16.35
C ALA A 330 16.10 8.78 16.99
N ARG A 331 16.77 9.93 17.17
CA ARG A 331 16.16 11.15 17.72
C ARG A 331 15.31 11.86 16.67
N PHE A 332 15.78 11.90 15.42
CA PHE A 332 15.08 12.59 14.33
C PHE A 332 14.18 11.69 13.50
N SER A 333 14.15 10.38 13.74
CA SER A 333 13.35 9.44 12.95
C SER A 333 11.86 9.84 12.87
N TYR A 334 11.28 10.36 13.94
CA TYR A 334 9.88 10.80 13.91
C TYR A 334 9.66 12.06 13.05
N ALA A 335 10.57 13.04 13.13
CA ALA A 335 10.51 14.23 12.30
C ALA A 335 10.75 13.89 10.82
N ALA A 336 11.73 13.03 10.53
CA ALA A 336 11.97 12.52 9.18
C ALA A 336 10.73 11.80 8.64
N TYR A 337 10.12 10.91 9.43
CA TYR A 337 8.87 10.27 9.07
C TYR A 337 7.74 11.26 8.80
N LEU A 338 7.62 12.36 9.55
CA LEU A 338 6.54 13.31 9.31
C LEU A 338 6.78 14.15 8.05
N LEU A 339 8.01 14.62 7.84
CA LEU A 339 8.33 15.63 6.82
C LEU A 339 8.81 15.03 5.48
N HIS A 340 9.08 13.72 5.41
CA HIS A 340 9.69 13.12 4.23
C HIS A 340 8.92 13.37 2.94
N SER A 341 7.59 13.38 2.95
CA SER A 341 6.80 13.54 1.73
C SER A 341 7.10 14.87 1.02
N LEU A 342 7.32 15.97 1.75
CA LEU A 342 7.72 17.26 1.17
C LEU A 342 9.07 17.14 0.46
N VAL A 343 10.05 16.56 1.16
CA VAL A 343 11.41 16.41 0.63
C VAL A 343 11.44 15.46 -0.57
N VAL A 344 10.79 14.31 -0.44
CA VAL A 344 10.70 13.29 -1.49
C VAL A 344 10.03 13.84 -2.73
N ILE A 345 8.91 14.58 -2.61
CA ILE A 345 8.23 15.17 -3.76
C ILE A 345 9.10 16.21 -4.45
N VAL A 346 9.80 17.09 -3.71
CA VAL A 346 10.73 18.05 -4.30
C VAL A 346 11.85 17.34 -5.06
N LEU A 347 12.44 16.30 -4.47
CA LEU A 347 13.48 15.51 -5.12
C LEU A 347 12.96 14.78 -6.36
N GLN A 348 11.74 14.23 -6.32
CA GLN A 348 11.09 13.58 -7.46
C GLN A 348 10.87 14.56 -8.62
N ILE A 349 10.38 15.77 -8.33
CA ILE A 349 10.23 16.85 -9.31
C ILE A 349 11.59 17.21 -9.91
N PHE A 350 12.61 17.38 -9.06
CA PHE A 350 13.96 17.74 -9.51
C PHE A 350 14.56 16.65 -10.40
N VAL A 351 14.42 15.38 -10.02
CA VAL A 351 14.90 14.24 -10.81
C VAL A 351 14.18 14.20 -12.16
N GLU A 352 12.85 14.28 -12.20
CA GLU A 352 12.11 14.28 -13.47
C GLU A 352 12.59 15.40 -14.40
N ARG A 353 12.71 16.63 -13.86
CA ARG A 353 13.17 17.79 -14.64
C ARG A 353 14.63 17.68 -15.06
N GLY A 354 15.51 17.22 -14.18
CA GLY A 354 16.92 17.01 -14.47
C GLY A 354 17.15 15.93 -15.52
N THR A 355 16.40 14.82 -15.47
CA THR A 355 16.43 13.78 -16.50
C THR A 355 15.85 14.25 -17.82
N SER A 356 14.87 15.16 -17.80
CA SER A 356 14.35 15.79 -19.01
C SER A 356 15.28 16.85 -19.62
N LEU A 357 16.29 17.31 -18.86
CA LEU A 357 17.24 18.33 -19.29
C LEU A 357 18.61 17.77 -19.71
N GLU A 358 19.18 16.72 -19.09
CA GLU A 358 20.61 16.38 -19.33
C GLU A 358 21.09 14.89 -19.23
N LEU A 359 20.25 13.84 -19.22
CA LEU A 359 20.77 12.45 -19.19
C LEU A 359 20.15 11.48 -20.22
N PRO A 360 20.37 11.65 -21.54
CA PRO A 360 19.75 10.78 -22.55
C PRO A 360 20.48 9.47 -22.84
N GLY A 361 21.73 9.28 -22.40
CA GLY A 361 22.55 8.14 -22.87
C GLY A 361 22.44 6.87 -22.03
N LEU A 362 22.85 6.93 -20.76
CA LEU A 362 22.97 5.73 -19.91
C LEU A 362 21.68 5.42 -19.13
N VAL A 363 20.89 6.45 -18.82
CA VAL A 363 19.64 6.33 -18.05
C VAL A 363 18.49 5.90 -18.97
N ASN A 364 18.42 6.37 -20.21
CA ASN A 364 17.46 5.84 -21.18
C ASN A 364 17.78 4.39 -21.55
N ALA A 365 19.04 4.02 -21.77
CA ALA A 365 19.40 2.64 -22.07
C ALA A 365 19.01 1.62 -20.98
N VAL A 366 18.81 2.07 -19.72
CA VAL A 366 18.44 1.21 -18.59
C VAL A 366 16.98 1.39 -18.13
N LEU A 367 16.36 2.56 -18.34
CA LEU A 367 15.00 2.86 -17.85
C LEU A 367 13.96 3.10 -18.96
N TYR A 368 14.39 3.40 -20.17
CA TYR A 368 13.54 3.75 -21.30
C TYR A 368 14.10 3.09 -22.57
N HIS A 369 13.69 1.85 -22.83
CA HIS A 369 13.71 1.41 -24.22
C HIS A 369 12.67 2.28 -24.95
N PRO A 370 13.08 3.13 -25.92
CA PRO A 370 12.11 3.82 -26.75
C PRO A 370 11.29 2.74 -27.45
N TYR A 371 9.96 2.88 -27.44
CA TYR A 371 9.14 2.11 -28.36
C TYR A 371 9.54 2.55 -29.77
N ASP A 372 10.33 1.72 -30.45
CA ASP A 372 10.68 1.87 -31.86
C ASP A 372 9.69 1.01 -32.66
N PRO A 373 8.80 1.61 -33.46
CA PRO A 373 7.83 0.86 -34.25
C PRO A 373 8.48 0.06 -35.41
N ASP A 374 9.77 0.25 -35.69
CA ASP A 374 10.45 -0.32 -36.85
C ASP A 374 11.52 -1.39 -36.51
N ASP A 375 11.72 -1.78 -35.25
CA ASP A 375 12.70 -2.80 -34.85
C ASP A 375 12.08 -4.22 -34.75
N PRO A 376 12.41 -5.16 -35.66
CA PRO A 376 11.86 -6.51 -35.64
C PRO A 376 12.88 -7.50 -35.03
N ILE A 377 12.36 -8.41 -34.16
CA ILE A 377 12.90 -9.74 -33.74
C ILE A 377 13.46 -9.80 -32.28
N PRO A 378 13.23 -10.87 -31.46
CA PRO A 378 11.98 -11.54 -31.08
C PRO A 378 11.94 -11.95 -29.56
N SER A 379 10.86 -11.70 -28.83
CA SER A 379 10.55 -12.53 -27.66
C SER A 379 9.04 -12.66 -27.43
N LEU A 380 8.49 -13.59 -28.20
CA LEU A 380 7.36 -14.49 -27.86
C LEU A 380 6.46 -14.07 -26.69
N CYS A 381 5.31 -13.51 -27.08
CA CYS A 381 3.98 -13.92 -26.68
C CYS A 381 3.82 -14.68 -25.35
N VAL A 382 3.34 -13.95 -24.34
CA VAL A 382 2.19 -14.43 -23.55
C VAL A 382 1.15 -13.31 -23.55
N PHE A 383 0.14 -13.50 -24.41
CA PHE A 383 -1.24 -12.99 -24.46
C PHE A 383 -1.65 -12.02 -23.33
N GLY A 384 -2.28 -10.86 -23.57
CA GLY A 384 -3.23 -10.52 -24.62
C GLY A 384 -4.64 -10.44 -24.02
N ALA A 385 -5.20 -9.22 -23.94
CA ALA A 385 -6.55 -8.84 -23.52
C ALA A 385 -6.80 -8.52 -22.03
N LEU A 386 -6.98 -7.23 -21.73
CA LEU A 386 -8.24 -6.70 -21.21
C LEU A 386 -8.18 -5.16 -21.22
N LEU A 387 -8.38 -4.64 -22.42
CA LEU A 387 -9.30 -3.58 -22.84
C LEU A 387 -8.98 -3.38 -24.34
N SER A 388 -9.97 -3.67 -25.20
CA SER A 388 -9.83 -4.00 -26.64
C SER A 388 -8.67 -3.29 -27.37
N PRO A 389 -7.59 -4.00 -27.76
CA PRO A 389 -6.42 -3.39 -28.41
C PRO A 389 -6.69 -2.91 -29.84
N GLU A 390 -7.80 -3.31 -30.46
CA GLU A 390 -8.03 -3.09 -31.89
C GLU A 390 -9.00 -1.92 -32.16
N ILE A 391 -10.01 -1.71 -31.30
CA ILE A 391 -11.13 -0.83 -31.64
C ILE A 391 -10.77 0.65 -31.45
N VAL A 392 -10.10 1.02 -30.36
CA VAL A 392 -9.80 2.44 -30.08
C VAL A 392 -8.77 3.01 -31.06
N PRO A 393 -7.64 2.31 -31.33
CA PRO A 393 -6.70 2.75 -32.36
C PRO A 393 -7.34 2.78 -33.75
N HIS A 394 -8.17 1.79 -34.10
CA HIS A 394 -8.86 1.76 -35.40
C HIS A 394 -9.93 2.87 -35.54
N LEU A 395 -10.67 3.19 -34.48
CA LEU A 395 -11.61 4.32 -34.50
C LEU A 395 -10.89 5.66 -34.60
N GLU A 396 -9.71 5.77 -34.00
CA GLU A 396 -8.87 6.96 -34.08
C GLU A 396 -8.21 7.09 -35.47
N GLU A 397 -7.78 5.98 -36.06
CA GLU A 397 -7.29 5.90 -37.44
C GLU A 397 -8.40 6.29 -38.44
N LEU A 398 -9.61 5.72 -38.31
CA LEU A 398 -10.77 6.11 -39.14
C LEU A 398 -11.15 7.59 -38.95
N ARG A 399 -10.97 8.15 -37.75
CA ARG A 399 -11.18 9.58 -37.50
C ARG A 399 -10.12 10.44 -38.20
N LEU A 400 -8.86 10.03 -38.13
CA LEU A 400 -7.73 10.73 -38.77
C LEU A 400 -7.80 10.63 -40.30
N GLU A 401 -8.32 9.54 -40.84
CA GLU A 401 -8.61 9.35 -42.28
C GLU A 401 -9.86 10.11 -42.75
N GLY A 402 -10.59 10.79 -41.84
CA GLY A 402 -11.83 11.51 -42.17
C GLY A 402 -13.03 10.60 -42.47
N ARG A 403 -12.91 9.29 -42.22
CA ARG A 403 -13.92 8.26 -42.47
C ARG A 403 -14.87 8.06 -41.28
N LEU A 404 -14.52 8.59 -40.10
CA LEU A 404 -15.36 8.63 -38.91
C LEU A 404 -15.51 10.08 -38.42
N HIS A 405 -16.73 10.61 -38.47
CA HIS A 405 -17.01 11.98 -38.07
C HIS A 405 -16.82 12.17 -36.56
N GLU A 406 -16.27 13.31 -36.13
CA GLU A 406 -15.89 13.61 -34.73
C GLU A 406 -17.05 13.42 -33.73
N LYS A 407 -18.29 13.67 -34.17
CA LYS A 407 -19.50 13.46 -33.37
C LYS A 407 -19.75 11.98 -33.06
N ASP A 408 -19.52 11.10 -34.02
CA ASP A 408 -19.77 9.67 -33.91
C ASP A 408 -18.62 8.96 -33.18
N TYR A 409 -17.37 9.41 -33.39
CA TYR A 409 -16.22 9.03 -32.57
C TYR A 409 -16.48 9.29 -31.08
N ARG A 410 -17.00 10.46 -30.72
CA ARG A 410 -17.32 10.80 -29.32
C ARG A 410 -18.43 9.95 -28.73
N ILE A 411 -19.42 9.56 -29.52
CA ILE A 411 -20.51 8.69 -29.08
C ILE A 411 -19.97 7.27 -28.84
N LEU A 412 -19.25 6.70 -29.81
CA LEU A 412 -18.64 5.37 -29.70
C LEU A 412 -17.63 5.28 -28.54
N ALA A 413 -16.73 6.26 -28.41
CA ALA A 413 -15.77 6.31 -27.30
C ALA A 413 -16.47 6.38 -25.93
N LYS A 414 -17.60 7.11 -25.83
CA LYS A 414 -18.37 7.24 -24.59
C LYS A 414 -19.14 5.96 -24.25
N VAL A 415 -19.67 5.26 -25.24
CA VAL A 415 -20.34 3.95 -25.07
C VAL A 415 -19.32 2.89 -24.63
N LEU A 416 -18.15 2.83 -25.27
CA LEU A 416 -17.06 1.93 -24.89
C LEU A 416 -16.56 2.23 -23.47
N TYR A 417 -16.40 3.52 -23.13
CA TYR A 417 -16.00 3.94 -21.77
C TYR A 417 -17.03 3.54 -20.69
N GLN A 418 -18.33 3.55 -21.02
CA GLN A 418 -19.39 3.15 -20.09
C GLN A 418 -19.53 1.64 -19.95
N ARG A 419 -19.36 0.89 -21.04
CA ARG A 419 -19.43 -0.59 -21.08
C ARG A 419 -18.28 -1.25 -20.32
N PHE A 420 -17.10 -0.62 -20.29
CA PHE A 420 -15.88 -1.17 -19.69
C PHE A 420 -15.45 -0.51 -18.37
N ARG A 421 -16.35 0.24 -17.72
CA ARG A 421 -16.10 0.82 -16.40
C ARG A 421 -15.98 -0.28 -15.34
N PRO A 422 -14.95 -0.29 -14.48
CA PRO A 422 -14.92 -1.22 -13.34
C PRO A 422 -16.05 -0.86 -12.35
N PRO A 423 -16.78 -1.86 -11.80
CA PRO A 423 -17.87 -1.60 -10.87
C PRO A 423 -17.32 -1.07 -9.54
N SER A 424 -17.33 0.25 -9.37
CA SER A 424 -17.04 0.87 -8.08
C SER A 424 -18.29 0.84 -7.19
N SER A 425 -18.36 -0.15 -6.29
CA SER A 425 -19.12 -0.13 -5.01
C SER A 425 -20.65 -0.01 -5.05
N GLY A 426 -21.32 -0.46 -3.98
CA GLY A 426 -22.79 -0.52 -3.77
C GLY A 426 -23.57 0.81 -3.85
N LEU A 427 -22.98 1.88 -4.37
CA LEU A 427 -23.66 3.11 -4.79
C LEU A 427 -24.61 2.88 -5.98
N ALA A 428 -24.29 1.91 -6.85
CA ALA A 428 -25.17 1.54 -7.95
C ALA A 428 -26.53 1.01 -7.45
N THR A 429 -26.52 0.16 -6.42
CA THR A 429 -27.74 -0.41 -5.82
C THR A 429 -28.59 0.67 -5.14
N VAL A 430 -27.97 1.62 -4.44
CA VAL A 430 -28.68 2.73 -3.76
C VAL A 430 -29.30 3.72 -4.77
N LEU A 431 -28.61 4.00 -5.89
CA LEU A 431 -29.13 4.90 -6.93
C LEU A 431 -30.23 4.24 -7.77
N ILE A 432 -30.18 2.92 -7.97
CA ILE A 432 -31.26 2.15 -8.62
C ILE A 432 -32.51 2.16 -7.73
N GLN A 433 -32.34 1.99 -6.41
CA GLN A 433 -33.43 1.99 -5.45
C GLN A 433 -34.09 3.37 -5.31
N GLN A 434 -33.30 4.45 -5.24
CA GLN A 434 -33.83 5.84 -5.23
C GLN A 434 -34.56 6.23 -6.53
N ARG A 435 -34.16 5.70 -7.68
CA ARG A 435 -34.84 5.99 -8.96
C ARG A 435 -36.19 5.27 -9.06
N HIS A 436 -36.28 4.06 -8.54
CA HIS A 436 -37.52 3.27 -8.58
C HIS A 436 -38.62 3.89 -7.70
N GLU A 437 -38.24 4.53 -6.60
CA GLU A 437 -39.13 5.30 -5.72
C GLU A 437 -39.63 6.61 -6.35
N MET A 438 -38.83 7.25 -7.22
CA MET A 438 -39.19 8.53 -7.85
C MET A 438 -39.95 8.39 -9.19
N HIS A 439 -39.81 7.26 -9.91
CA HIS A 439 -40.47 7.02 -11.19
C HIS A 439 -40.96 5.57 -11.31
N PRO A 440 -42.14 5.24 -10.73
CA PRO A 440 -42.65 3.86 -10.72
C PRO A 440 -43.02 3.31 -12.10
N ASN A 441 -43.21 4.18 -13.11
CA ASN A 441 -43.64 3.80 -14.47
C ASN A 441 -42.58 4.10 -15.57
N GLY A 442 -41.32 4.37 -15.20
CA GLY A 442 -40.25 4.55 -16.19
C GLY A 442 -39.68 3.22 -16.67
N PRO A 443 -39.19 3.11 -17.93
CA PRO A 443 -38.60 1.87 -18.43
C PRO A 443 -37.41 1.46 -17.54
N SER A 444 -37.41 0.19 -17.13
CA SER A 444 -36.45 -0.40 -16.18
C SER A 444 -35.06 -0.67 -16.79
N THR A 445 -34.85 -0.33 -18.05
CA THR A 445 -33.62 -0.57 -18.80
C THR A 445 -33.07 0.73 -19.39
N TRP A 446 -31.76 0.96 -19.24
CA TRP A 446 -31.04 1.94 -20.06
C TRP A 446 -30.83 1.34 -21.47
N PRO A 447 -30.72 2.16 -22.54
CA PRO A 447 -30.75 1.66 -23.91
C PRO A 447 -29.48 0.89 -24.23
N ASP A 448 -29.55 -0.44 -24.20
CA ASP A 448 -28.43 -1.34 -24.46
C ASP A 448 -28.31 -1.78 -25.93
N ASP A 449 -29.20 -1.35 -26.82
CA ASP A 449 -29.19 -1.80 -28.21
C ASP A 449 -29.23 -0.62 -29.20
N LEU A 450 -28.18 -0.50 -30.01
CA LEU A 450 -28.21 0.27 -31.26
C LEU A 450 -29.27 -0.36 -32.16
N THR A 451 -30.15 0.48 -32.71
CA THR A 451 -31.25 0.02 -33.56
C THR A 451 -30.74 -0.55 -34.88
N SER A 452 -31.47 -1.49 -35.48
CA SER A 452 -31.10 -2.12 -36.76
C SER A 452 -30.85 -1.10 -37.88
N ALA A 453 -31.50 0.07 -37.83
CA ALA A 453 -31.31 1.18 -38.75
C ALA A 453 -29.94 1.89 -38.58
N GLU A 454 -29.42 1.96 -37.34
CA GLU A 454 -28.12 2.56 -37.03
C GLU A 454 -26.98 1.62 -37.46
N LEU A 455 -27.15 0.31 -37.27
CA LEU A 455 -26.22 -0.72 -37.74
C LEU A 455 -26.13 -0.76 -39.28
N SER A 456 -27.25 -0.64 -39.99
CA SER A 456 -27.24 -0.55 -41.47
C SER A 456 -26.57 0.73 -41.99
N ARG A 457 -26.66 1.85 -41.26
CA ARG A 457 -25.97 3.10 -41.61
C ARG A 457 -24.45 2.99 -41.46
N LEU A 458 -23.98 2.28 -40.44
CA LEU A 458 -22.56 2.01 -40.20
C LEU A 458 -21.99 0.97 -41.18
N GLY A 459 -22.79 -0.04 -41.56
CA GLY A 459 -22.42 -1.02 -42.60
C GLY A 459 -22.20 -0.39 -43.99
N ALA A 460 -22.97 0.65 -44.34
CA ALA A 460 -22.80 1.37 -45.61
C ALA A 460 -21.49 2.19 -45.69
N GLN A 461 -20.80 2.43 -44.57
CA GLN A 461 -19.50 3.10 -44.50
C GLN A 461 -18.30 2.11 -44.48
N GLY A 462 -18.55 0.83 -44.74
CA GLY A 462 -17.50 -0.20 -44.90
C GLY A 462 -17.12 -0.96 -43.64
N LEU A 463 -17.80 -0.74 -42.51
CA LEU A 463 -17.58 -1.49 -41.27
C LEU A 463 -18.57 -2.67 -41.18
N ASN A 464 -18.14 -3.85 -41.62
CA ASN A 464 -18.90 -5.08 -41.47
C ASN A 464 -18.73 -5.63 -40.03
N LEU A 465 -19.41 -5.03 -39.07
CA LEU A 465 -19.47 -5.55 -37.70
C LEU A 465 -20.50 -6.69 -37.64
N ARG A 466 -20.04 -7.94 -37.61
CA ARG A 466 -20.89 -9.07 -37.22
C ARG A 466 -21.08 -9.04 -35.70
N LYS A 467 -22.32 -9.30 -35.29
CA LYS A 467 -22.75 -9.41 -33.90
C LYS A 467 -22.24 -10.73 -33.30
N THR A 468 -21.00 -10.76 -32.84
CA THR A 468 -20.44 -11.83 -32.01
C THR A 468 -19.69 -11.22 -30.84
#